data_AF-A0AAD9ZBC1-F1
#
_entry.id   AF-A0AAD9ZBC1-F1
#
_cell.length_a   1.000
_cell.length_b   1.000
_cell.length_c   1.000
_cell.angle_alpha   90.00
_cell.angle_beta   90.00
_cell.angle_gamma   90.00
#
_symmetry.space_group_name_H-M   'P 1'
#
loop_
_entity.id
_entity.type
_entity.pdbx_description
1 polymer ?
#
loop_
_entity_poly.entity_id
_entity_poly.type
_entity_poly.pdbx_seq_one_letter_code
_entity_poly.pdbx_strand_id
1 'polypeptide(L)'
;MSSIDKKNSHAIFAFSGLVVPYTQASAWLLGAPDPTQPEGHMQLPDWFSLLCGTHMLLYSIWNWLRDGPLAVLFERIKYTTDYARNPNDASLAVLLPLLSPSIWLSAEQEKELDVCRSALDRLRRKSAVHFSPCGTLGVKAAAHIWPGIVSQEYMGLLQRDNPEALIILANYCVLLKSAGSCWYMEHHSERLFREIDLRLDATWKP
;
A
#
# COMPACT_ATOMS: atom_id res chain seq x y z
N MET A 1 -25.71 7.29 10.46
CA MET A 1 -25.04 7.09 9.16
C MET A 1 -26.05 6.47 8.22
N SER A 2 -26.33 7.09 7.07
CA SER A 2 -27.26 6.53 6.08
C SER A 2 -26.71 5.19 5.56
N SER A 3 -27.56 4.16 5.44
CA SER A 3 -27.16 2.88 4.86
C SER A 3 -26.64 3.09 3.43
N ILE A 4 -25.56 2.38 3.06
CA ILE A 4 -25.05 2.41 1.68
C ILE A 4 -26.07 1.68 0.80
N ASP A 5 -26.48 2.33 -0.30
CA ASP A 5 -27.41 1.80 -1.27
C ASP A 5 -26.97 2.13 -2.71
N LYS A 6 -27.69 1.59 -3.70
CA LYS A 6 -27.37 1.82 -5.12
C LYS A 6 -27.39 3.31 -5.50
N LYS A 7 -28.22 4.14 -4.86
CA LYS A 7 -28.37 5.56 -5.20
C LYS A 7 -27.20 6.40 -4.68
N ASN A 8 -26.68 6.09 -3.49
CA ASN A 8 -25.61 6.86 -2.86
C ASN A 8 -24.21 6.26 -3.05
N SER A 9 -24.09 4.99 -3.45
CA SER A 9 -22.80 4.27 -3.55
C SER A 9 -21.75 4.97 -4.41
N HIS A 10 -22.13 5.49 -5.59
CA HIS A 10 -21.20 6.21 -6.46
C HIS A 10 -20.67 7.49 -5.82
N ALA A 11 -21.53 8.26 -5.14
CA ALA A 11 -21.15 9.50 -4.47
C ALA A 11 -20.25 9.21 -3.27
N ILE A 12 -20.58 8.20 -2.46
CA ILE A 12 -19.76 7.77 -1.32
C ILE A 12 -18.39 7.33 -1.82
N PHE A 13 -18.31 6.51 -2.87
CA PHE A 13 -17.04 6.07 -3.43
C PHE A 13 -16.18 7.21 -3.95
N ALA A 14 -16.76 8.11 -4.73
CA ALA A 14 -16.07 9.28 -5.25
C ALA A 14 -15.55 10.18 -4.11
N PHE A 15 -16.37 10.40 -3.09
CA PHE A 15 -15.99 11.15 -1.90
C PHE A 15 -14.83 10.47 -1.16
N SER A 16 -14.91 9.18 -0.87
CA SER A 16 -13.82 8.41 -0.22
C SER A 16 -12.51 8.52 -1.01
N GLY A 17 -12.58 8.41 -2.34
CA GLY A 17 -11.41 8.57 -3.21
C GLY A 17 -10.79 9.97 -3.19
N LEU A 18 -11.59 11.03 -2.97
CA LEU A 18 -11.12 12.42 -2.85
C LEU A 18 -10.59 12.76 -1.45
N VAL A 19 -11.10 12.10 -0.42
CA VAL A 19 -10.61 12.29 0.96
C VAL A 19 -9.15 11.85 1.10
N VAL A 20 -8.72 10.81 0.38
CA VAL A 20 -7.31 10.35 0.40
C VAL A 20 -6.32 11.46 -0.01
N PRO A 21 -6.38 12.04 -1.22
CA PRO A 21 -5.45 13.12 -1.59
C PRO A 21 -5.64 14.37 -0.72
N TYR A 22 -6.87 14.63 -0.22
CA TYR A 22 -7.10 15.73 0.74
C TYR A 22 -6.34 15.53 2.05
N THR A 23 -6.37 14.34 2.65
CA THR A 23 -5.64 14.07 3.90
C THR A 23 -4.14 14.05 3.70
N GLN A 24 -3.67 13.56 2.54
CA GLN A 24 -2.25 13.63 2.21
C GLN A 24 -1.76 15.08 2.05
N ALA A 25 -2.55 15.93 1.40
CA ALA A 25 -2.28 17.35 1.25
C ALA A 25 -2.32 18.13 2.59
N SER A 26 -3.32 17.86 3.42
CA SER A 26 -3.51 18.58 4.69
C SER A 26 -2.49 18.18 5.75
N ALA A 27 -2.06 16.92 5.78
CA ALA A 27 -1.01 16.45 6.68
C ALA A 27 0.32 17.21 6.46
N TRP A 28 0.62 17.59 5.22
CA TRP A 28 1.74 18.45 4.91
C TRP A 28 1.49 19.90 5.36
N LEU A 29 0.33 20.47 5.00
CA LEU A 29 0.00 21.87 5.29
C LEU A 29 -0.04 22.19 6.80
N LEU A 30 -0.43 21.21 7.62
CA LEU A 30 -0.59 21.34 9.06
C LEU A 30 0.71 21.07 9.84
N GLY A 31 1.84 20.86 9.16
CA GLY A 31 3.14 20.72 9.82
C GLY A 31 3.20 19.52 10.74
N ALA A 32 2.82 18.34 10.22
CA ALA A 32 2.77 17.14 11.04
C ALA A 32 4.14 16.87 11.69
N PRO A 33 4.16 16.51 13.00
CA PRO A 33 5.38 16.46 13.78
C PRO A 33 6.40 15.49 13.16
N ASP A 34 7.67 15.92 13.16
CA ASP A 34 8.81 15.08 12.79
C ASP A 34 8.93 13.97 13.85
N PRO A 35 8.92 12.69 13.48
CA PRO A 35 9.10 11.61 14.44
C PRO A 35 10.55 11.65 14.96
N THR A 36 10.77 12.35 16.06
CA THR A 36 12.08 12.40 16.74
C THR A 36 12.29 11.16 17.60
N GLN A 37 11.21 10.52 18.09
CA GLN A 37 11.22 9.21 18.73
C GLN A 37 9.90 8.44 18.44
N PRO A 38 9.97 7.14 18.12
CA PRO A 38 8.79 6.30 17.99
C PRO A 38 8.23 5.99 19.38
N GLU A 39 7.13 6.64 19.77
CA GLU A 39 6.38 6.26 20.97
C GLU A 39 5.35 5.18 20.61
N GLY A 40 5.54 3.97 21.15
CA GLY A 40 4.67 2.83 20.92
C GLY A 40 4.86 2.18 19.54
N HIS A 41 3.85 1.44 19.11
CA HIS A 41 3.90 0.65 17.87
C HIS A 41 3.82 1.50 16.61
N MET A 42 4.18 0.93 15.45
CA MET A 42 3.98 1.54 14.14
C MET A 42 2.57 2.10 13.97
N GLN A 43 2.48 3.43 13.84
CA GLN A 43 1.25 4.11 13.47
C GLN A 43 1.29 4.42 11.98
N LEU A 44 0.44 3.72 11.21
CA LEU A 44 0.31 3.99 9.80
C LEU A 44 -0.38 5.35 9.58
N PRO A 45 0.07 6.15 8.60
CA PRO A 45 -0.56 7.42 8.30
C PRO A 45 -2.05 7.27 7.99
N ASP A 46 -2.87 8.27 8.35
CA ASP A 46 -4.32 8.24 8.12
C ASP A 46 -4.70 7.93 6.68
N TRP A 47 -3.94 8.49 5.72
CA TRP A 47 -4.16 8.25 4.30
C TRP A 47 -3.98 6.77 3.92
N PHE A 48 -3.12 6.03 4.61
CA PHE A 48 -2.91 4.60 4.39
C PHE A 48 -4.17 3.83 4.81
N SER A 49 -4.67 4.10 6.01
CA SER A 49 -5.91 3.51 6.53
C SER A 49 -7.13 3.87 5.67
N LEU A 50 -7.19 5.11 5.16
CA LEU A 50 -8.24 5.56 4.24
C LEU A 50 -8.19 4.81 2.89
N LEU A 51 -7.01 4.50 2.37
CA LEU A 51 -6.87 3.67 1.18
C LEU A 51 -7.38 2.24 1.41
N CYS A 52 -7.05 1.64 2.56
CA CYS A 52 -7.60 0.34 2.98
C CYS A 52 -9.14 0.38 3.00
N GLY A 53 -9.72 1.37 3.68
CA GLY A 53 -11.17 1.53 3.77
C GLY A 53 -11.84 1.79 2.42
N THR A 54 -11.23 2.61 1.56
CA THR A 54 -11.73 2.90 0.20
C THR A 54 -11.71 1.65 -0.67
N HIS A 55 -10.71 0.78 -0.52
CA HIS A 55 -10.64 -0.48 -1.24
C HIS A 55 -11.66 -1.51 -0.75
N MET A 56 -11.86 -1.62 0.58
CA MET A 56 -12.94 -2.45 1.13
C MET A 56 -14.32 -1.97 0.66
N LEU A 57 -14.53 -0.66 0.64
CA LEU A 57 -15.74 -0.06 0.09
C LEU A 57 -15.90 -0.47 -1.37
N LEU A 58 -14.89 -0.26 -2.22
CA LEU A 58 -14.89 -0.65 -3.65
C LEU A 58 -15.39 -2.09 -3.83
N TYR A 59 -14.86 -3.03 -3.05
CA TYR A 59 -15.27 -4.43 -3.12
C TYR A 59 -16.76 -4.63 -2.76
N SER A 60 -17.23 -3.96 -1.69
CA SER A 60 -18.61 -4.09 -1.22
C SER A 60 -19.67 -3.55 -2.20
N ILE A 61 -19.33 -2.52 -2.98
CA ILE A 61 -20.25 -1.84 -3.92
C ILE A 61 -19.90 -2.08 -5.40
N TRP A 62 -18.98 -3.00 -5.69
CA TRP A 62 -18.48 -3.26 -7.05
C TRP A 62 -19.60 -3.49 -8.07
N ASN A 63 -20.61 -4.28 -7.68
CA ASN A 63 -21.74 -4.59 -8.55
C ASN A 63 -22.56 -3.35 -8.95
N TRP A 64 -22.63 -2.34 -8.09
CA TRP A 64 -23.29 -1.07 -8.42
C TRP A 64 -22.37 -0.16 -9.22
N LEU A 65 -21.08 -0.13 -8.88
CA LEU A 65 -20.09 0.71 -9.57
C LEU A 65 -19.88 0.31 -11.03
N ARG A 66 -19.80 -0.99 -11.31
CA ARG A 66 -19.57 -1.52 -12.67
C ARG A 66 -20.69 -1.17 -13.64
N ASP A 67 -21.91 -1.02 -13.16
CA ASP A 67 -23.08 -0.75 -14.01
C ASP A 67 -23.44 0.75 -14.06
N GLY A 68 -22.59 1.62 -13.48
CA GLY A 68 -22.86 3.05 -13.37
C GLY A 68 -21.76 3.95 -13.93
N PRO A 69 -21.84 5.26 -13.69
CA PRO A 69 -21.02 6.26 -14.39
C PRO A 69 -19.52 6.16 -14.09
N LEU A 70 -19.13 5.48 -13.00
CA LEU A 70 -17.73 5.28 -12.62
C LEU A 70 -17.11 4.03 -13.25
N ALA A 71 -17.87 3.20 -13.96
CA ALA A 71 -17.40 1.97 -14.59
C ALA A 71 -16.14 2.17 -15.46
N VAL A 72 -16.09 3.30 -16.18
CA VAL A 72 -14.97 3.69 -17.05
C VAL A 72 -13.63 3.83 -16.32
N LEU A 73 -13.65 4.06 -15.00
CA LEU A 73 -12.44 4.11 -14.18
C LEU A 73 -11.82 2.72 -13.98
N PHE A 74 -12.58 1.65 -14.23
CA PHE A 74 -12.19 0.28 -13.95
C PHE A 74 -12.02 -0.59 -15.22
N GLU A 75 -12.65 -0.23 -16.35
CA GLU A 75 -12.69 -1.03 -17.58
C GLU A 75 -11.32 -1.32 -18.23
N ARG A 76 -10.27 -0.61 -17.83
CA ARG A 76 -8.96 -0.75 -18.49
C ARG A 76 -7.99 -1.70 -17.82
N ILE A 77 -8.27 -2.25 -16.64
CA ILE A 77 -7.26 -2.99 -15.86
C ILE A 77 -6.95 -4.39 -16.41
N LYS A 78 -6.28 -4.47 -17.58
CA LYS A 78 -5.66 -5.69 -18.09
C LYS A 78 -4.31 -5.89 -17.39
N TYR A 79 -4.29 -6.79 -16.40
CA TYR A 79 -3.08 -7.19 -15.70
C TYR A 79 -2.27 -8.16 -16.57
N THR A 80 -1.26 -7.68 -17.29
CA THR A 80 -0.14 -8.55 -17.69
C THR A 80 0.93 -8.41 -16.62
N THR A 81 1.00 -9.39 -15.73
CA THR A 81 1.85 -9.33 -14.54
C THR A 81 3.23 -9.91 -14.86
N ASP A 82 3.96 -9.19 -15.70
CA ASP A 82 5.33 -9.55 -16.05
C ASP A 82 6.28 -8.77 -15.14
N TYR A 83 6.77 -9.43 -14.08
CA TYR A 83 7.68 -8.82 -13.10
C TYR A 83 8.95 -8.27 -13.75
N ALA A 84 9.41 -8.90 -14.84
CA ALA A 84 10.64 -8.52 -15.54
C ALA A 84 10.57 -7.11 -16.15
N ARG A 85 9.37 -6.52 -16.25
CA ARG A 85 9.17 -5.15 -16.74
C ARG A 85 9.49 -4.09 -15.71
N ASN A 86 9.51 -4.43 -14.43
CA ASN A 86 9.94 -3.52 -13.39
C ASN A 86 11.46 -3.63 -13.22
N PRO A 87 12.26 -2.61 -13.61
CA PRO A 87 13.71 -2.64 -13.45
C PRO A 87 14.13 -2.73 -11.96
N ASN A 88 13.26 -2.34 -11.03
CA ASN A 88 13.48 -2.43 -9.60
C ASN A 88 12.96 -3.75 -8.99
N ASP A 89 12.45 -4.68 -9.79
CA ASP A 89 11.94 -5.95 -9.27
C ASP A 89 13.05 -6.79 -8.62
N ALA A 90 14.29 -6.69 -9.12
CA ALA A 90 15.42 -7.38 -8.51
C ALA A 90 15.58 -7.03 -7.02
N SER A 91 15.45 -5.75 -6.66
CA SER A 91 15.51 -5.27 -5.28
C SER A 91 14.38 -5.86 -4.41
N LEU A 92 13.19 -6.05 -4.99
CA LEU A 92 12.06 -6.69 -4.30
C LEU A 92 12.23 -8.21 -4.21
N ALA A 93 12.76 -8.84 -5.26
CA ALA A 93 12.96 -10.29 -5.34
C ALA A 93 14.02 -10.80 -4.36
N VAL A 94 15.01 -9.95 -4.03
CA VAL A 94 16.03 -10.23 -3.00
C VAL A 94 15.42 -10.45 -1.61
N LEU A 95 14.18 -10.02 -1.36
CA LEU A 95 13.50 -10.27 -0.08
C LEU A 95 12.90 -11.69 0.01
N LEU A 96 12.67 -12.39 -1.10
CA LEU A 96 12.05 -13.72 -1.09
C LEU A 96 12.83 -14.76 -0.24
N PRO A 97 14.17 -14.82 -0.31
CA PRO A 97 14.94 -15.71 0.56
C PRO A 97 14.77 -15.38 2.04
N LEU A 98 14.69 -14.10 2.42
CA LEU A 98 14.48 -13.69 3.81
C LEU A 98 13.13 -14.16 4.34
N LEU A 99 12.14 -14.25 3.45
CA LEU A 99 10.81 -14.74 3.78
C LEU A 99 10.69 -16.26 3.67
N SER A 100 11.74 -17.02 3.37
CA SER A 100 11.61 -18.47 3.15
C SER A 100 11.43 -19.26 4.46
N PRO A 101 10.68 -20.37 4.45
CA PRO A 101 10.51 -21.19 5.66
C PRO A 101 11.87 -21.76 6.09
N SER A 102 12.15 -21.75 7.40
CA SER A 102 13.29 -22.46 7.97
C SER A 102 12.79 -23.60 8.85
N ILE A 103 13.60 -24.66 8.98
CA ILE A 103 13.27 -25.89 9.73
C ILE A 103 13.00 -25.59 11.23
N TRP A 104 13.43 -24.42 11.70
CA TRP A 104 13.34 -24.00 13.10
C TRP A 104 12.13 -23.10 13.39
N LEU A 105 11.28 -22.81 12.40
CA LEU A 105 10.11 -21.95 12.60
C LEU A 105 8.96 -22.71 13.27
N SER A 106 8.27 -22.02 14.16
CA SER A 106 6.94 -22.44 14.62
C SER A 106 5.90 -22.25 13.52
N ALA A 107 4.77 -22.97 13.63
CA ALA A 107 3.65 -22.84 12.69
C ALA A 107 3.09 -21.41 12.61
N GLU A 108 3.12 -20.64 13.71
CA GLU A 108 2.68 -19.24 13.70
C GLU A 108 3.65 -18.37 12.90
N GLN A 109 4.96 -18.52 13.11
CA GLN A 109 5.96 -17.77 12.34
C GLN A 109 5.90 -18.07 10.85
N GLU A 110 5.67 -19.33 10.47
CA GLU A 110 5.49 -19.70 9.06
C GLU A 110 4.27 -18.99 8.44
N LYS A 111 3.17 -18.90 9.18
CA LYS A 111 1.97 -18.17 8.76
C LYS A 111 2.23 -16.66 8.63
N GLU A 112 2.96 -16.05 9.56
CA GLU A 112 3.35 -14.64 9.46
C GLU A 112 4.21 -14.38 8.22
N LEU A 113 5.16 -15.29 7.91
CA LEU A 113 5.95 -15.21 6.68
C LEU A 113 5.08 -15.36 5.43
N ASP A 114 4.08 -16.23 5.41
CA ASP A 114 3.13 -16.36 4.29
C ASP A 114 2.34 -15.07 4.05
N VAL A 115 1.92 -14.40 5.13
CA VAL A 115 1.28 -13.08 5.06
C VAL A 115 2.23 -12.06 4.43
N CYS A 116 3.50 -12.03 4.85
CA CYS A 116 4.54 -11.18 4.26
C CYS A 116 4.81 -11.52 2.77
N ARG A 117 4.91 -12.79 2.40
CA ARG A 117 5.08 -13.23 1.00
C ARG A 117 3.94 -12.75 0.12
N SER A 118 2.71 -12.85 0.60
CA SER A 118 1.51 -12.36 -0.10
C SER A 118 1.55 -10.84 -0.31
N ALA A 119 1.95 -10.07 0.71
CA ALA A 119 2.10 -8.62 0.62
C ALA A 119 3.22 -8.21 -0.36
N LEU A 120 4.36 -8.91 -0.31
CA LEU A 120 5.49 -8.70 -1.23
C LEU A 120 5.11 -9.03 -2.68
N ASP A 121 4.45 -10.15 -2.93
CA ASP A 121 3.98 -10.51 -4.27
C ASP A 121 3.06 -9.41 -4.80
N ARG A 122 2.06 -8.99 -4.01
CA ARG A 122 1.18 -7.86 -4.37
C ARG A 122 1.97 -6.58 -4.69
N LEU A 123 3.02 -6.27 -3.93
CA LEU A 123 3.87 -5.11 -4.17
C LEU A 123 4.61 -5.21 -5.50
N ARG A 124 5.25 -6.36 -5.76
CA ARG A 124 5.97 -6.64 -7.02
C ARG A 124 5.04 -6.51 -8.22
N ARG A 125 3.84 -7.12 -8.14
CA ARG A 125 2.83 -7.02 -9.19
C ARG A 125 2.42 -5.58 -9.48
N LYS A 126 2.06 -4.81 -8.44
CA LYS A 126 1.60 -3.41 -8.61
C LYS A 126 2.72 -2.49 -9.08
N SER A 127 3.94 -2.72 -8.61
CA SER A 127 5.13 -2.01 -9.09
C SER A 127 5.41 -2.30 -10.57
N ALA A 128 5.07 -3.47 -11.10
CA ALA A 128 5.23 -3.76 -12.53
C ALA A 128 4.15 -3.14 -13.43
N VAL A 129 2.93 -2.86 -12.91
CA VAL A 129 1.80 -2.41 -13.75
C VAL A 129 2.11 -1.10 -14.49
N HIS A 130 2.82 -0.16 -13.87
CA HIS A 130 3.10 1.13 -14.49
C HIS A 130 4.12 1.07 -15.64
N PHE A 131 4.87 -0.03 -15.76
CA PHE A 131 5.75 -0.32 -16.90
C PHE A 131 5.03 -1.12 -18.00
N SER A 132 3.74 -1.42 -17.83
CA SER A 132 2.98 -2.13 -18.86
C SER A 132 2.73 -1.23 -20.08
N PRO A 133 2.97 -1.72 -21.31
CA PRO A 133 2.74 -1.01 -22.56
C PRO A 133 1.25 -0.71 -22.80
N CYS A 134 0.35 -1.37 -22.06
CA CYS A 134 -1.06 -1.05 -22.08
C CYS A 134 -1.37 0.33 -21.46
N GLY A 135 -0.42 0.95 -20.73
CA GLY A 135 -0.58 2.28 -20.14
C GLY A 135 -1.74 2.39 -19.15
N THR A 136 -2.15 1.24 -18.61
CA THR A 136 -3.43 1.04 -17.97
C THR A 136 -3.58 1.77 -16.63
N LEU A 137 -2.48 1.84 -15.88
CA LEU A 137 -2.46 2.37 -14.53
C LEU A 137 -1.16 3.14 -14.35
N GLY A 138 -1.26 4.44 -14.09
CA GLY A 138 -0.10 5.25 -13.76
C GLY A 138 0.51 4.87 -12.40
N VAL A 139 1.78 5.23 -12.20
CA VAL A 139 2.53 4.97 -10.96
C VAL A 139 1.80 5.44 -9.69
N LYS A 140 1.07 6.56 -9.78
CA LYS A 140 0.25 7.13 -8.69
C LYS A 140 -0.86 6.19 -8.24
N ALA A 141 -1.58 5.63 -9.21
CA ALA A 141 -2.66 4.70 -8.91
C ALA A 141 -2.10 3.35 -8.44
N ALA A 142 -0.92 2.92 -8.91
CA ALA A 142 -0.24 1.75 -8.36
C ALA A 142 0.14 1.95 -6.88
N ALA A 143 0.69 3.11 -6.53
CA ALA A 143 1.03 3.48 -5.15
C ALA A 143 -0.21 3.52 -4.24
N HIS A 144 -1.34 4.05 -4.72
CA HIS A 144 -2.58 4.06 -3.95
C HIS A 144 -3.28 2.70 -3.83
N ILE A 145 -3.19 1.83 -4.84
CA ILE A 145 -3.87 0.54 -4.82
C ILE A 145 -3.21 -0.44 -3.85
N TRP A 146 -1.87 -0.45 -3.74
CA TRP A 146 -1.18 -1.45 -2.93
C TRP A 146 -1.63 -1.46 -1.46
N PRO A 147 -1.71 -0.33 -0.72
CA PRO A 147 -2.26 -0.28 0.63
C PRO A 147 -3.68 -0.85 0.71
N GLY A 148 -4.50 -0.60 -0.31
CA GLY A 148 -5.87 -1.11 -0.37
C GLY A 148 -5.99 -2.64 -0.45
N ILE A 149 -4.97 -3.32 -0.98
CA ILE A 149 -5.02 -4.75 -1.26
C ILE A 149 -4.17 -5.61 -0.32
N VAL A 150 -3.45 -5.03 0.64
CA VAL A 150 -2.79 -5.83 1.69
C VAL A 150 -3.82 -6.39 2.65
N SER A 151 -3.51 -7.53 3.29
CA SER A 151 -4.45 -8.20 4.18
C SER A 151 -4.48 -7.54 5.57
N GLN A 152 -5.54 -7.78 6.34
CA GLN A 152 -5.65 -7.27 7.70
C GLN A 152 -4.60 -7.90 8.62
N GLU A 153 -4.22 -9.15 8.37
CA GLU A 153 -3.14 -9.84 9.08
C GLU A 153 -1.80 -9.14 8.87
N TYR A 154 -1.50 -8.71 7.64
CA TYR A 154 -0.29 -7.95 7.34
C TYR A 154 -0.27 -6.61 8.10
N MET A 155 -1.41 -5.94 8.18
CA MET A 155 -1.55 -4.72 8.99
C MET A 155 -1.28 -4.99 10.47
N GLY A 156 -1.74 -6.14 10.98
CA GLY A 156 -1.43 -6.59 12.33
C GLY A 156 0.06 -6.83 12.56
N LEU A 157 0.79 -7.33 11.56
CA LEU A 157 2.25 -7.49 11.64
C LEU A 157 2.97 -6.14 11.71
N LEU A 158 2.54 -5.15 10.91
CA LEU A 158 3.09 -3.79 10.97
C LEU A 158 2.88 -3.16 12.34
N GLN A 159 1.69 -3.30 12.93
CA GLN A 159 1.39 -2.82 14.28
C GLN A 159 2.15 -3.54 15.40
N ARG A 160 2.81 -4.67 15.12
CA ARG A 160 3.68 -5.36 16.07
C ARG A 160 5.16 -5.11 15.78
N ASP A 161 5.45 -4.18 14.88
CA ASP A 161 6.80 -3.84 14.43
C ASP A 161 7.55 -5.08 13.89
N ASN A 162 6.82 -6.02 13.26
CA ASN A 162 7.44 -7.21 12.67
C ASN A 162 8.44 -6.79 11.56
N PRO A 163 9.71 -7.22 11.63
CA PRO A 163 10.76 -6.70 10.76
C PRO A 163 10.54 -7.06 9.28
N GLU A 164 10.05 -8.27 8.99
CA GLU A 164 9.77 -8.69 7.62
C GLU A 164 8.69 -7.81 6.97
N ALA A 165 7.62 -7.50 7.71
CA ALA A 165 6.56 -6.62 7.26
C ALA A 165 7.06 -5.17 7.09
N LEU A 166 7.86 -4.66 8.02
CA LEU A 166 8.45 -3.33 7.96
C LEU A 166 9.36 -3.16 6.73
N ILE A 167 10.16 -4.17 6.38
CA ILE A 167 11.04 -4.13 5.19
C ILE A 167 10.23 -4.09 3.89
N ILE A 168 9.13 -4.83 3.82
CA ILE A 168 8.22 -4.75 2.67
C ILE A 168 7.61 -3.35 2.58
N LEU A 169 7.21 -2.76 3.71
CA LEU A 169 6.69 -1.39 3.75
C LEU A 169 7.75 -0.34 3.34
N ALA A 170 9.01 -0.54 3.74
CA ALA A 170 10.13 0.32 3.34
C ALA A 170 10.35 0.26 1.82
N ASN A 171 10.20 -0.91 1.22
CA ASN A 171 10.24 -1.07 -0.24
C ASN A 171 9.03 -0.45 -0.94
N TYR A 172 7.86 -0.46 -0.30
CA TYR A 172 6.71 0.31 -0.78
C TYR A 172 7.00 1.83 -0.80
N CYS A 173 7.81 2.38 0.12
CA CYS A 173 8.21 3.78 0.06
C CYS A 173 8.92 4.14 -1.25
N VAL A 174 9.62 3.19 -1.91
CA VAL A 174 10.22 3.43 -3.23
C VAL A 174 9.15 3.65 -4.29
N LEU A 175 8.09 2.83 -4.29
CA LEU A 175 6.94 3.01 -5.18
C LEU A 175 6.22 4.33 -4.87
N LEU A 176 6.02 4.65 -3.60
CA LEU A 176 5.41 5.92 -3.18
C LEU A 176 6.24 7.13 -3.63
N LYS A 177 7.57 7.07 -3.49
CA LYS A 177 8.50 8.13 -3.92
C LYS A 177 8.44 8.37 -5.43
N SER A 178 8.32 7.29 -6.21
CA SER A 178 8.17 7.40 -7.68
C SER A 178 6.86 8.07 -8.11
N ALA A 179 5.86 8.13 -7.23
CA ALA A 179 4.62 8.88 -7.43
C ALA A 179 4.66 10.33 -6.91
N GLY A 180 5.78 10.74 -6.30
CA GLY A 180 5.98 12.04 -5.64
C GLY A 180 5.93 13.26 -6.56
N SER A 181 5.83 13.08 -7.88
CA SER A 181 5.55 14.19 -8.81
C SER A 181 4.15 14.81 -8.62
N CYS A 182 3.30 14.21 -7.79
CA CYS A 182 2.06 14.80 -7.31
C CYS A 182 2.31 15.59 -6.03
N TRP A 183 1.93 16.87 -6.03
CA TRP A 183 2.06 17.77 -4.89
C TRP A 183 1.47 17.19 -3.58
N TYR A 184 0.36 16.44 -3.66
CA TYR A 184 -0.26 15.83 -2.47
C TYR A 184 0.44 14.54 -2.01
N MET A 185 1.32 13.92 -2.79
CA MET A 185 2.06 12.71 -2.43
C MET A 185 3.50 12.99 -1.98
N GLU A 186 3.94 14.24 -2.09
CA GLU A 186 5.30 14.66 -1.75
C GLU A 186 5.61 14.41 -0.26
N HIS A 187 6.86 14.07 0.05
CA HIS A 187 7.39 13.84 1.41
C HIS A 187 6.79 12.67 2.20
N HIS A 188 5.66 12.09 1.78
CA HIS A 188 5.04 10.95 2.46
C HIS A 188 5.95 9.72 2.44
N SER A 189 6.72 9.53 1.37
CA SER A 189 7.67 8.42 1.26
C SER A 189 8.82 8.54 2.26
N GLU A 190 9.41 9.72 2.38
CA GLU A 190 10.51 10.00 3.29
C GLU A 190 10.05 9.90 4.75
N ARG A 191 8.87 10.45 5.06
CA ARG A 191 8.33 10.41 6.42
C ARG A 191 8.00 8.98 6.85
N LEU A 192 7.33 8.21 5.99
CA LEU A 192 7.02 6.82 6.27
C LEU A 192 8.30 5.99 6.39
N PHE A 193 9.31 6.24 5.57
CA PHE A 193 10.58 5.54 5.65
C PHE A 193 11.34 5.85 6.95
N ARG A 194 11.39 7.12 7.39
CA ARG A 194 11.99 7.48 8.69
C ARG A 194 11.34 6.75 9.85
N GLU A 195 10.01 6.66 9.84
CA GLU A 195 9.26 5.96 10.86
C GLU A 195 9.60 4.47 10.93
N ILE A 196 9.83 3.85 9.77
CA ILE A 196 10.28 2.46 9.67
C ILE A 196 11.74 2.32 10.13
N ASP A 197 12.62 3.21 9.70
CA ASP A 197 14.05 3.17 10.05
C ASP A 197 14.28 3.30 11.56
N LEU A 198 13.46 4.08 12.27
CA LEU A 198 13.52 4.21 13.73
C LEU A 198 13.12 2.91 14.48
N ARG A 199 12.42 1.98 13.81
CA ARG A 199 11.92 0.72 14.41
C ARG A 199 12.73 -0.50 14.02
N LEU A 200 13.43 -0.45 12.89
CA LEU A 200 14.28 -1.55 12.47
C LEU A 200 15.58 -1.56 13.27
N ASP A 201 15.89 -2.73 13.83
CA ASP A 201 17.21 -2.97 14.44
C ASP A 201 18.33 -2.83 13.40
N ALA A 202 19.54 -2.53 13.87
CA ALA A 202 20.71 -2.35 13.02
C ALA A 202 21.04 -3.56 12.14
N THR A 203 20.61 -4.77 12.52
CA THR A 203 20.82 -6.00 11.73
C THR A 203 19.98 -6.05 10.45
N TRP A 204 18.92 -5.26 10.36
CA TRP A 204 18.02 -5.19 9.22
C TRP A 204 18.29 -3.96 8.33
N LYS A 205 19.23 -3.11 8.73
CA LYS A 205 19.67 -1.95 7.95
C LYS A 205 20.83 -2.37 7.01
N PRO A 206 20.84 -1.90 5.76
CA PRO A 206 21.92 -2.18 4.81
C PRO A 206 23.27 -1.60 5.22
#